data_AF-A0A1D6PBK5-F1
#
_entry.id   AF-A0A1D6PBK5-F1
#
_cell.length_a   1.000
_cell.length_b   1.000
_cell.length_c   1.000
_cell.angle_alpha   90.00
_cell.angle_beta   90.00
_cell.angle_gamma   90.00
#
_symmetry.space_group_name_H-M   'P 1'
#
loop_
_entity.id
_entity.type
_entity.pdbx_description
1 polymer ?
#
loop_
_entity_poly.entity_id
_entity_poly.type
_entity_poly.pdbx_seq_one_letter_code
_entity_poly.pdbx_strand_id
1 'polypeptide(L)'
;MGSLEVPAQGSETIKVPTAHYEFGANFLDPKLMLIGRVMTDGRLNARVKCDLTDNLMLKVNAQLTQEAHYSQGMFNFDYKVDVSDKYREVTIEHNSK
;
A
#
# COMPACT_ATOMS: atom_id res chain seq x y z
N MET A 1 14.16 -14.35 2.21
CA MET A 1 15.01 -15.41 1.63
C MET A 1 14.78 -16.70 2.41
N GLY A 2 13.91 -17.58 1.91
CA GLY A 2 13.63 -18.90 2.49
C GLY A 2 12.59 -19.62 1.64
N SER A 3 12.96 -20.78 1.09
CA SER A 3 12.08 -21.64 0.27
C SER A 3 11.12 -22.38 1.19
N LEU A 4 9.81 -22.30 0.96
CA LEU A 4 8.83 -23.13 1.64
C LEU A 4 8.67 -24.46 0.88
N GLU A 5 8.98 -25.58 1.53
CA GLU A 5 8.76 -26.91 0.97
C GLU A 5 7.32 -27.34 1.26
N VAL A 6 6.50 -27.43 0.21
CA VAL A 6 5.13 -27.97 0.31
C VAL A 6 5.22 -29.49 0.06
N PRO A 7 4.73 -30.36 0.97
CA PRO A 7 4.79 -31.80 0.76
C PRO A 7 3.86 -32.20 -0.39
N ALA A 8 4.44 -32.63 -1.51
CA ALA A 8 3.73 -33.29 -2.60
C ALA A 8 3.53 -34.77 -2.25
N GLN A 9 2.38 -35.36 -2.61
CA GLN A 9 2.04 -36.77 -2.40
C GLN A 9 2.87 -37.77 -3.26
N GLY A 10 4.08 -37.38 -3.71
CA GLY A 10 4.99 -38.18 -4.52
C GLY A 10 6.46 -37.85 -4.22
N SER A 11 7.38 -38.70 -4.66
CA SER A 11 8.83 -38.65 -4.36
C SER A 11 9.61 -37.49 -4.99
N GLU A 12 8.93 -36.48 -5.54
CA GLU A 12 9.56 -35.27 -6.07
C GLU A 12 9.22 -34.05 -5.21
N THR A 13 10.25 -33.49 -4.60
CA THR A 13 10.19 -32.22 -3.88
C THR A 13 10.08 -31.09 -4.90
N ILE A 14 8.88 -30.53 -5.08
CA ILE A 14 8.68 -29.36 -5.96
C ILE A 14 9.25 -28.14 -5.23
N LYS A 15 10.45 -27.71 -5.61
CA LYS A 15 11.03 -26.45 -5.15
C LYS A 15 10.32 -25.30 -5.85
N VAL A 16 9.31 -24.73 -5.21
CA VAL A 16 8.64 -23.51 -5.69
C VAL A 16 9.55 -22.31 -5.35
N PRO A 17 10.14 -21.62 -6.34
CA PRO A 17 10.93 -20.43 -6.08
C PRO A 17 10.02 -19.31 -5.56
N THR A 18 9.94 -19.17 -4.24
CA THR A 18 9.24 -18.07 -3.56
C THR A 18 10.20 -16.91 -3.34
N ALA A 19 10.91 -16.52 -4.40
CA ALA A 19 11.74 -15.33 -4.37
C ALA A 19 10.83 -14.10 -4.54
N HIS A 20 10.42 -13.52 -3.42
CA HIS A 20 9.66 -12.27 -3.40
C HIS A 20 10.64 -11.12 -3.58
N TYR A 21 10.73 -10.59 -4.80
CA TYR A 21 11.46 -9.37 -5.09
C TYR A 21 10.51 -8.19 -5.07
N GLU A 22 10.87 -7.17 -4.29
CA GLU A 22 10.18 -5.89 -4.24
C GLU A 22 11.13 -4.81 -4.71
N PHE A 23 10.67 -4.00 -5.67
CA PHE A 23 11.35 -2.79 -6.11
C PHE A 23 10.54 -1.61 -5.61
N GLY A 24 11.21 -0.64 -5.00
CA GLY A 24 10.51 0.53 -4.47
C GLY A 24 11.31 1.80 -4.60
N ALA A 25 10.57 2.90 -4.69
CA ALA A 25 11.08 4.26 -4.66
C ALA A 25 10.41 5.01 -3.51
N ASN A 26 11.20 5.73 -2.74
CA ASN A 26 10.71 6.57 -1.65
C ASN A 26 11.19 8.00 -1.90
N PHE A 27 10.26 8.94 -1.83
CA PHE A 27 10.55 10.35 -1.79
C PHE A 27 9.97 10.88 -0.47
N LEU A 28 10.84 11.40 0.39
CA LEU A 28 10.47 11.96 1.68
C LEU A 28 10.87 13.43 1.72
N ASP A 29 9.85 14.27 1.75
CA ASP A 29 9.91 15.69 2.03
C ASP A 29 9.05 15.97 3.28
N PRO A 30 9.36 17.00 4.09
CA PRO A 30 8.59 17.33 5.28
C PRO A 30 7.08 17.49 5.05
N LYS A 31 6.66 17.96 3.86
CA LYS A 31 5.24 18.13 3.51
C LYS A 31 4.73 17.10 2.51
N LEU A 32 5.60 16.27 1.95
CA LEU A 32 5.24 15.32 0.90
C LEU A 32 5.99 14.00 1.05
N MET A 33 5.25 12.91 1.22
CA MET A 33 5.79 11.56 1.24
C MET A 33 5.18 10.74 0.11
N LEU A 34 6.02 10.22 -0.78
CA LEU A 34 5.63 9.32 -1.86
C LEU A 34 6.40 8.01 -1.69
N ILE A 35 5.67 6.91 -1.63
CA ILE A 35 6.24 5.58 -1.53
C ILE A 35 5.57 4.71 -2.58
N GLY A 36 6.34 4.22 -3.53
CA GLY A 36 5.89 3.24 -4.51
C GLY A 36 6.67 1.94 -4.32
N ARG A 37 5.97 0.82 -4.25
CA ARG A 37 6.53 -0.53 -4.20
C ARG A 37 5.85 -1.38 -5.25
N VAL A 38 6.62 -2.10 -6.04
CA VAL A 38 6.15 -3.08 -7.00
C VAL A 38 6.80 -4.42 -6.70
N MET A 39 5.99 -5.45 -6.60
CA MET A 39 6.43 -6.82 -6.42
C MET A 39 6.47 -7.51 -7.79
N THR A 40 7.37 -8.49 -7.95
CA THR A 40 7.53 -9.24 -9.20
C THR A 40 6.33 -10.10 -9.59
N ASP A 41 5.38 -10.27 -8.66
CA ASP A 41 4.09 -10.94 -8.87
C ASP A 41 3.01 -10.00 -9.46
N GLY A 42 3.35 -8.75 -9.78
CA GLY A 42 2.45 -7.77 -10.39
C GLY A 42 1.67 -6.93 -9.38
N ARG A 43 1.91 -7.09 -8.07
CA ARG A 43 1.26 -6.27 -7.05
C ARG A 43 1.98 -4.93 -6.89
N LEU A 44 1.22 -3.85 -6.82
CA LEU A 44 1.70 -2.48 -6.61
C LEU A 44 1.13 -1.94 -5.29
N ASN A 45 1.98 -1.37 -4.45
CA ASN A 45 1.58 -0.58 -3.29
C ASN A 45 2.09 0.85 -3.47
N ALA A 46 1.17 1.81 -3.55
CA ALA A 46 1.47 3.21 -3.64
C ALA A 46 0.89 3.94 -2.44
N ARG A 47 1.70 4.75 -1.78
CA ARG A 47 1.30 5.62 -0.68
C ARG A 47 1.74 7.04 -0.96
N VAL A 48 0.79 7.94 -0.89
CA VAL A 48 0.98 9.39 -1.00
C VAL A 48 0.49 10.02 0.28
N LYS A 49 1.32 10.84 0.91
CA LYS A 49 0.90 11.74 1.99
C LYS A 49 1.34 13.14 1.61
N CYS A 50 0.42 14.08 1.65
CA CYS A 50 0.71 15.48 1.40
C CYS A 50 0.05 16.33 2.48
N ASP A 51 0.84 17.21 3.07
CA ASP A 51 0.39 18.18 4.04
C ASP A 51 0.15 19.49 3.26
N LEU A 52 -1.11 19.77 2.91
CA LEU A 52 -1.48 20.92 2.09
C LEU A 52 -1.35 22.23 2.88
N THR A 53 -1.74 22.18 4.15
CA THR A 53 -1.70 23.31 5.10
C THR A 53 -1.37 22.74 6.48
N ASP A 54 -0.97 23.55 7.44
CA ASP A 54 -0.68 23.10 8.83
C ASP A 54 -1.88 22.39 9.49
N ASN A 55 -3.09 22.69 9.00
CA ASN A 55 -4.35 22.12 9.46
C ASN A 55 -4.97 21.10 8.49
N LEU A 56 -4.33 20.79 7.36
CA LEU A 56 -4.91 19.91 6.35
C LEU A 56 -3.90 18.90 5.82
N MET A 57 -4.23 17.62 6.01
CA MET A 57 -3.41 16.50 5.59
C MET A 57 -4.23 15.56 4.71
N LEU A 58 -3.64 15.19 3.57
CA LEU A 58 -4.19 14.23 2.64
C LEU A 58 -3.31 12.97 2.64
N LYS A 59 -3.94 11.81 2.77
CA LYS A 59 -3.27 10.51 2.61
C LYS A 59 -4.03 9.69 1.58
N VAL A 60 -3.29 9.08 0.67
CA VAL A 60 -3.82 8.16 -0.32
C VAL A 60 -2.98 6.89 -0.24
N ASN A 61 -3.64 5.75 -0.09
CA ASN A 61 -3.02 4.44 -0.17
C ASN A 61 -3.72 3.67 -1.28
N ALA A 62 -2.97 3.16 -2.25
CA ALA A 62 -3.49 2.34 -3.31
C ALA A 62 -2.73 1.02 -3.31
N GLN A 63 -3.46 -0.08 -3.28
CA GLN A 63 -2.94 -1.43 -3.45
C GLN A 63 -3.59 -2.02 -4.69
N LEU A 64 -2.79 -2.22 -5.73
CA LEU A 64 -3.21 -2.92 -6.93
C LEU A 64 -2.69 -4.35 -6.85
N THR A 65 -3.56 -5.29 -7.19
CA THR A 65 -3.24 -6.72 -7.27
C THR A 65 -3.68 -7.24 -8.62
N GLN A 66 -2.97 -8.23 -9.14
CA GLN A 66 -3.32 -8.87 -10.40
C GLN A 66 -4.59 -9.75 -10.29
N GLU A 67 -4.91 -10.18 -9.08
CA GLU A 67 -6.17 -10.85 -8.79
C GLU A 67 -7.33 -9.88 -9.03
N ALA A 68 -8.22 -10.28 -9.94
CA ALA A 68 -9.45 -9.54 -10.21
C ALA A 68 -10.18 -9.33 -8.87
N HIS A 69 -10.64 -8.10 -8.64
CA HIS A 69 -11.47 -7.72 -7.49
C HIS A 69 -10.75 -7.58 -6.14
N TYR A 70 -9.41 -7.59 -6.10
CA TYR A 70 -8.64 -7.43 -4.85
C TYR A 70 -7.87 -6.10 -4.77
N SER A 71 -8.09 -5.23 -5.76
CA SER A 71 -7.48 -3.89 -5.79
C SER A 71 -8.26 -2.91 -4.94
N GLN A 72 -7.57 -2.28 -3.99
CA GLN A 72 -8.15 -1.38 -2.99
C GLN A 72 -7.46 -0.02 -3.03
N GLY A 73 -8.25 1.03 -3.02
CA GLY A 73 -7.80 2.40 -2.81
C GLY A 73 -8.41 2.95 -1.54
N MET A 74 -7.62 3.59 -0.70
CA MET A 74 -8.06 4.31 0.49
C MET A 74 -7.61 5.76 0.37
N PHE A 75 -8.54 6.68 0.55
CA PHE A 75 -8.33 8.11 0.53
C PHE A 75 -8.74 8.68 1.89
N ASN A 76 -7.79 9.22 2.64
CA ASN A 76 -8.03 9.86 3.93
C ASN A 76 -7.79 11.35 3.83
N PHE A 77 -8.76 12.13 4.30
CA PHE A 77 -8.67 13.57 4.39
C PHE A 77 -8.80 13.99 5.85
N ASP A 78 -7.71 14.50 6.42
CA ASP A 78 -7.61 14.96 7.80
C ASP A 78 -7.66 16.49 7.83
N TYR A 79 -8.72 17.06 8.39
CA TYR A 79 -8.83 18.51 8.60
C TYR A 79 -8.89 18.84 10.09
N LYS A 80 -7.98 19.71 10.54
CA LYS A 80 -7.94 20.29 11.88
C LYS A 80 -8.83 21.53 11.90
N VAL A 81 -9.80 21.56 12.82
CA VAL A 81 -10.66 22.72 13.03
C VAL A 81 -10.02 23.57 14.15
N ASP A 82 -9.61 24.80 13.86
CA ASP A 82 -8.86 25.68 14.79
C ASP A 82 -9.52 25.95 16.17
N VAL A 83 -10.79 25.58 16.37
CA VAL A 83 -11.57 25.91 17.58
C VAL A 83 -11.53 24.80 18.66
N SER A 84 -10.95 23.65 18.35
CA SER A 84 -10.69 22.56 19.29
C SER A 84 -9.73 21.63 18.59
N ASP A 85 -8.69 21.11 19.24
CA ASP A 85 -7.72 20.11 18.73
C ASP A 85 -8.34 18.78 18.21
N LYS A 86 -9.62 18.76 17.84
CA LYS A 86 -10.35 17.71 17.16
C LYS A 86 -10.04 17.74 15.66
N TYR A 87 -9.37 16.69 15.21
CA TYR A 87 -9.26 16.35 13.80
C TYR A 87 -10.56 15.71 13.33
N ARG A 88 -11.04 16.11 12.15
CA ARG A 88 -12.05 15.35 11.41
C ARG A 88 -11.33 14.58 10.31
N GLU A 89 -11.37 13.25 10.40
CA GLU A 89 -10.89 12.35 9.36
C GLU A 89 -12.08 11.86 8.53
N VAL A 90 -11.97 11.95 7.21
CA VAL A 90 -12.89 11.31 6.27
C VAL A 90 -12.10 10.29 5.47
N THR A 91 -12.44 9.02 5.63
CA THR A 91 -11.81 7.90 4.90
C THR A 91 -12.79 7.35 3.88
N ILE A 92 -12.38 7.39 2.61
CA ILE A 92 -13.12 6.81 1.50
C ILE A 92 -12.34 5.59 1.03
N GLU A 93 -12.95 4.41 1.18
CA GLU A 93 -12.43 3.16 0.65
C GLU A 93 -13.13 2.85 -0.68
N HIS A 94 -12.33 2.68 -1.73
CA HIS A 94 -12.77 2.24 -3.04
C HIS A 94 -12.20 0.86 -3.30
N ASN A 95 -13.07 -0.15 -3.31
CA ASN A 95 -12.71 -1.52 -3.65
C ASN A 95 -13.17 -1.81 -5.08
N SER A 96 -12.27 -2.32 -5.91
CA SER A 96 -12.62 -2.72 -7.28
C SER A 96 -13.58 -3.91 -7.21
N LYS A 97 -14.79 -3.74 -7.71
CA LYS A 97 -15.78 -4.81 -7.86
C LYS A 97 -15.32 -5.89 -8.80
#